data_AF-N8X0U7-F1
#
_entry.id   AF-N8X0U7-F1
#
_cell.length_a   1.000
_cell.length_b   1.000
_cell.length_c   1.000
_cell.angle_alpha   90.00
_cell.angle_beta   90.00
_cell.angle_gamma   90.00
#
_symmetry.space_group_name_H-M   'P 1'
#
loop_
_entity.id
_entity.type
_entity.pdbx_description
1 polymer ?
#
loop_
_entity_poly.entity_id
_entity_poly.type
_entity_poly.pdbx_seq_one_letter_code
_entity_poly.pdbx_strand_id
1 'polypeptide(L)'
;MNSITKVPLSAQKFASVYENLTSENSEDWSNAVHSCRRILQDTADVIYPAREDKTINLDNGKTKIIKLGVDNYLNRIITYVDEQSDSKRFEEIVGSQMKYLGERLDAIFKAAQKGSHNIIISRQKADRYVIYTYLIVGDLLSLVELQKTLPISDKDFR
;
A
#
# COMPACT_ATOMS: atom_id res chain seq x y z
N MET A 1 -8.55 -9.39 -19.36
CA MET A 1 -9.20 -8.10 -19.01
C MET A 1 -8.08 -7.18 -18.50
N ASN A 2 -7.68 -6.18 -19.30
CA ASN A 2 -6.40 -5.50 -19.17
C ASN A 2 -6.28 -4.66 -17.88
N SER A 3 -5.23 -4.91 -17.09
CA SER A 3 -4.87 -4.15 -15.88
C SER A 3 -4.50 -2.68 -16.15
N ILE A 4 -4.38 -2.29 -17.43
CA ILE A 4 -3.96 -0.96 -17.88
C ILE A 4 -5.05 0.11 -17.65
N THR A 5 -6.34 -0.26 -17.59
CA THR A 5 -7.44 0.71 -17.49
C THR A 5 -7.67 1.30 -16.08
N LYS A 6 -6.96 0.83 -15.04
CA LYS A 6 -7.16 1.30 -13.65
C LYS A 6 -6.11 2.31 -13.16
N VAL A 7 -4.94 2.37 -13.78
CA VAL A 7 -3.88 3.35 -13.47
C VAL A 7 -4.31 4.82 -13.68
N PRO A 8 -5.10 5.17 -14.72
CA PRO A 8 -5.58 6.54 -14.92
C PRO A 8 -6.48 7.05 -13.78
N LEU A 9 -7.29 6.17 -13.18
CA LEU A 9 -8.21 6.55 -12.11
C LEU A 9 -7.49 6.85 -10.79
N SER A 10 -6.45 6.08 -10.46
CA SER A 10 -5.64 6.30 -9.25
C SER A 10 -4.74 7.53 -9.38
N ALA A 11 -4.21 7.82 -10.56
CA ALA A 11 -3.43 9.03 -10.83
C ALA A 11 -4.27 10.31 -10.69
N GLN A 12 -5.54 10.29 -11.12
CA GLN A 12 -6.48 11.42 -10.89
C GLN A 12 -6.72 11.66 -9.39
N LYS A 13 -6.80 10.61 -8.57
CA LYS A 13 -6.96 10.75 -7.11
C LYS A 13 -5.77 11.45 -6.47
N PHE A 14 -4.57 11.29 -7.02
CA PHE A 14 -3.38 11.97 -6.54
C PHE A 14 -3.38 13.48 -6.83
N ALA A 15 -4.02 13.93 -7.90
CA ALA A 15 -4.21 15.36 -8.17
C ALA A 15 -5.11 16.01 -7.10
N SER A 16 -6.26 15.41 -6.81
CA SER A 16 -7.16 15.90 -5.75
C SER A 16 -6.55 15.81 -4.35
N VAL A 17 -5.70 14.82 -4.09
CA VAL A 17 -4.89 14.75 -2.86
C VAL A 17 -3.96 15.95 -2.75
N TYR A 18 -3.29 16.35 -3.84
CA TYR A 18 -2.37 17.47 -3.84
C TYR A 18 -3.09 18.81 -3.64
N GLU A 19 -4.23 19.01 -4.30
CA GLU A 19 -5.10 20.18 -4.09
C GLU A 19 -5.49 20.31 -2.61
N ASN A 20 -6.01 19.23 -2.02
CA ASN A 20 -6.38 19.20 -0.61
C ASN A 20 -5.19 19.45 0.34
N LEU A 21 -4.00 18.97 -0.02
CA LEU A 21 -2.80 19.15 0.81
C LEU A 21 -2.26 20.59 0.79
N THR A 22 -2.41 21.28 -0.34
CA THR A 22 -1.95 22.67 -0.50
C THR A 22 -2.90 23.71 0.07
N SER A 23 -4.12 23.31 0.41
CA SER A 23 -5.10 24.13 1.12
C SER A 23 -4.60 24.57 2.51
N GLU A 24 -5.11 25.71 2.99
CA GLU A 24 -4.91 26.18 4.36
C GLU A 24 -5.97 25.63 5.34
N ASN A 25 -6.98 24.92 4.82
CA ASN A 25 -8.03 24.31 5.62
C ASN A 25 -7.58 22.94 6.17
N SER A 26 -7.64 22.78 7.50
CA SER A 26 -7.26 21.53 8.16
C SER A 26 -8.16 20.32 7.84
N GLU A 27 -9.40 20.59 7.42
CA GLU A 27 -10.31 19.53 6.97
C GLU A 27 -9.84 18.92 5.63
N ASP A 28 -9.32 19.75 4.73
CA ASP A 28 -8.79 19.28 3.45
C ASP A 28 -7.58 18.36 3.66
N TRP A 29 -6.73 18.64 4.65
CA TRP A 29 -5.64 17.73 5.00
C TRP A 29 -6.13 16.35 5.47
N SER A 30 -7.26 16.32 6.17
CA SER A 30 -7.93 15.06 6.56
C SER A 30 -8.49 14.34 5.34
N ASN A 31 -9.13 15.08 4.43
CA ASN A 31 -9.63 14.56 3.16
C ASN A 31 -8.51 13.99 2.28
N ALA A 32 -7.33 14.62 2.27
CA ALA A 32 -6.14 14.11 1.58
C ALA A 32 -5.70 12.74 2.15
N VAL A 33 -5.60 12.61 3.47
CA VAL A 33 -5.24 11.35 4.14
C VAL A 33 -6.27 10.24 3.84
N HIS A 34 -7.57 10.56 3.91
CA HIS A 34 -8.63 9.61 3.55
C HIS A 34 -8.54 9.16 2.09
N SER A 35 -8.25 10.09 1.18
CA SER A 35 -8.07 9.81 -0.24
C SER A 35 -6.86 8.90 -0.48
N CYS A 36 -5.74 9.14 0.21
CA CYS A 36 -4.57 8.26 0.17
C CYS A 36 -4.88 6.84 0.66
N ARG A 37 -5.64 6.70 1.76
CA ARG A 37 -6.10 5.38 2.23
C ARG A 37 -6.90 4.66 1.15
N ARG A 38 -7.79 5.39 0.46
CA ARG A 38 -8.60 4.81 -0.62
C ARG A 38 -7.75 4.37 -1.81
N ILE A 39 -6.73 5.14 -2.17
CA ILE A 39 -5.75 4.76 -3.21
C ILE A 39 -5.08 3.43 -2.84
N LEU A 40 -4.62 3.27 -1.60
CA LEU A 40 -3.98 2.02 -1.15
C LEU A 40 -4.95 0.84 -1.15
N GLN A 41 -6.21 1.04 -0.75
CA GLN A 41 -7.24 -0.01 -0.83
C GLN A 41 -7.51 -0.43 -2.27
N ASP A 42 -7.74 0.53 -3.18
CA ASP A 42 -8.00 0.24 -4.58
C ASP A 42 -6.78 -0.45 -5.23
N THR A 43 -5.56 -0.07 -4.84
CA THR A 43 -4.31 -0.70 -5.29
C THR A 43 -4.25 -2.15 -4.80
N ALA A 44 -4.49 -2.39 -3.51
CA ALA A 44 -4.56 -3.73 -2.94
C ALA A 44 -5.64 -4.59 -3.63
N ASP A 45 -6.80 -4.03 -3.94
CA ASP A 45 -7.89 -4.74 -4.62
C ASP A 45 -7.53 -5.15 -6.06
N VAL A 46 -6.59 -4.44 -6.70
CA VAL A 46 -6.08 -4.80 -8.02
C VAL A 46 -5.01 -5.87 -7.95
N ILE A 47 -4.00 -5.71 -7.08
CA ILE A 47 -2.83 -6.60 -7.04
C ILE A 47 -3.06 -7.85 -6.19
N TYR A 48 -3.88 -7.73 -5.14
CA TYR A 48 -4.14 -8.79 -4.18
C TYR A 48 -5.56 -8.66 -3.58
N PRO A 49 -6.61 -9.04 -4.32
CA PRO A 49 -7.99 -8.96 -3.87
C PRO A 49 -8.21 -9.61 -2.49
N ALA A 50 -9.17 -9.08 -1.74
CA ALA A 50 -9.58 -9.62 -0.44
C ALA A 50 -9.89 -11.12 -0.55
N ARG A 51 -9.37 -11.88 0.40
CA ARG A 51 -9.38 -13.36 0.38
C ARG A 51 -9.29 -13.93 1.79
N GLU A 52 -9.30 -15.25 1.88
CA GLU A 52 -9.12 -15.98 3.13
C GLU A 52 -7.79 -15.65 3.81
N ASP A 53 -7.82 -15.67 5.13
CA ASP A 53 -6.64 -15.41 5.95
C ASP A 53 -5.56 -16.47 5.72
N LYS A 54 -4.30 -16.04 5.72
CA LYS A 54 -3.15 -16.93 5.47
C LYS A 54 -2.48 -17.31 6.78
N THR A 55 -2.26 -18.59 7.01
CA THR A 55 -1.44 -19.07 8.14
C THR A 55 -0.01 -19.30 7.68
N ILE A 56 0.95 -18.64 8.34
CA ILE A 56 2.38 -18.83 8.11
C ILE A 56 3.06 -19.44 9.34
N ASN A 57 4.07 -20.27 9.10
CA ASN A 57 4.95 -20.79 10.16
C ASN A 57 6.09 -19.80 10.39
N LEU A 58 6.41 -19.57 11.65
CA LEU A 58 7.55 -18.77 12.10
C LEU A 58 8.69 -19.70 12.49
N ASP A 59 9.93 -19.20 12.43
CA ASP A 59 11.16 -19.96 12.73
C ASP A 59 11.20 -20.54 14.15
N ASN A 60 10.38 -20.01 15.07
CA ASN A 60 10.25 -20.48 16.45
C ASN A 60 9.17 -21.57 16.63
N GLY A 61 8.67 -22.17 15.55
CA GLY A 61 7.62 -23.19 15.57
C GLY A 61 6.22 -22.67 15.88
N LYS A 62 6.03 -21.35 15.96
CA LYS A 62 4.71 -20.73 16.12
C LYS A 62 4.06 -20.47 14.78
N THR A 63 2.73 -20.44 14.76
CA THR A 63 1.97 -19.99 13.59
C THR A 63 1.51 -18.55 13.77
N LYS A 64 1.43 -17.81 12.66
CA LYS A 64 0.84 -16.46 12.61
C LYS A 64 -0.24 -16.45 11.54
N ILE A 65 -1.41 -15.93 11.90
CA ILE A 65 -2.50 -15.67 10.95
C ILE A 65 -2.34 -14.24 10.42
N ILE A 66 -2.23 -14.11 9.11
CA ILE A 66 -2.25 -12.85 8.39
C ILE A 66 -3.68 -12.61 7.91
N LYS A 67 -4.31 -11.56 8.42
CA LYS A 67 -5.65 -11.18 7.99
C LYS A 67 -5.63 -10.58 6.59
N LEU A 68 -6.44 -11.11 5.68
CA LEU A 68 -6.47 -10.73 4.26
C LEU A 68 -7.86 -10.27 3.77
N GLY A 69 -8.78 -10.00 4.70
CA GLY A 69 -10.07 -9.40 4.39
C GLY A 69 -9.99 -7.95 3.86
N VAL A 70 -11.15 -7.40 3.48
CA VAL A 70 -11.30 -6.07 2.83
C VAL A 70 -10.58 -4.94 3.59
N ASP A 71 -10.72 -4.92 4.92
CA ASP A 71 -10.13 -3.88 5.77
C ASP A 71 -8.60 -4.00 5.92
N ASN A 72 -8.01 -5.15 5.58
CA ASN A 72 -6.60 -5.45 5.80
C ASN A 72 -5.75 -5.17 4.55
N TYR A 73 -6.03 -4.08 3.85
CA TYR A 73 -5.36 -3.72 2.59
C TYR A 73 -3.82 -3.62 2.72
N LEU A 74 -3.29 -3.14 3.85
CA LEU A 74 -1.84 -3.12 4.09
C LEU A 74 -1.24 -4.53 4.18
N ASN A 75 -1.90 -5.46 4.89
CA ASN A 75 -1.45 -6.85 4.96
C ASN A 75 -1.45 -7.49 3.56
N ARG A 76 -2.48 -7.21 2.76
CA ARG A 76 -2.58 -7.68 1.38
C ARG A 76 -1.43 -7.17 0.51
N ILE A 77 -1.08 -5.89 0.62
CA ILE A 77 0.07 -5.29 -0.08
C ILE A 77 1.38 -5.97 0.35
N ILE A 78 1.63 -6.09 1.66
CA ILE A 78 2.87 -6.69 2.18
C ILE A 78 2.98 -8.16 1.75
N THR A 79 1.90 -8.94 1.91
CA THR A 79 1.88 -10.35 1.49
C THR A 79 2.10 -10.51 0.00
N TYR A 80 1.54 -9.61 -0.84
CA TYR A 80 1.83 -9.62 -2.27
C TYR A 80 3.32 -9.40 -2.52
N VAL A 81 3.95 -8.39 -1.92
CA VAL A 81 5.39 -8.14 -2.10
C VAL A 81 6.24 -9.33 -1.67
N ASP A 82 5.94 -9.92 -0.51
CA ASP A 82 6.64 -11.09 0.02
C ASP A 82 6.54 -12.30 -0.93
N GLU A 83 5.35 -12.52 -1.54
CA GLU A 83 5.12 -13.65 -2.46
C GLU A 83 5.75 -13.47 -3.84
N GLN A 84 6.10 -12.25 -4.23
CA GLN A 84 6.57 -11.93 -5.58
C GLN A 84 8.09 -11.76 -5.69
N SER A 85 8.80 -11.87 -4.57
CA SER A 85 10.24 -11.67 -4.52
C SER A 85 11.00 -13.00 -4.58
N ASP A 86 11.44 -13.40 -5.77
CA ASP A 86 12.35 -14.56 -5.94
C ASP A 86 13.78 -14.29 -5.38
N SER A 87 14.10 -13.04 -5.06
CA SER A 87 15.40 -12.63 -4.53
C SER A 87 15.29 -12.24 -3.06
N LYS A 88 15.96 -12.99 -2.18
CA LYS A 88 16.07 -12.67 -0.75
C LYS A 88 16.46 -11.21 -0.48
N ARG A 89 17.33 -10.63 -1.33
CA ARG A 89 17.79 -9.24 -1.18
C ARG A 89 16.71 -8.21 -1.53
N PHE A 90 15.84 -8.51 -2.49
CA PHE A 90 14.72 -7.64 -2.83
C PHE A 90 13.65 -7.69 -1.73
N GLU A 91 13.35 -8.89 -1.21
CA GLU A 91 12.46 -9.09 -0.06
C GLU A 91 12.96 -8.33 1.17
N GLU A 92 14.25 -8.48 1.51
CA GLU A 92 14.86 -7.82 2.66
C GLU A 92 14.77 -6.29 2.60
N ILE A 93 14.98 -5.69 1.43
CA ILE A 93 15.01 -4.22 1.29
C ILE A 93 13.60 -3.66 1.06
N VAL A 94 12.90 -4.15 0.04
CA VAL A 94 11.59 -3.61 -0.37
C VAL A 94 10.51 -4.06 0.61
N GLY A 95 10.52 -5.33 1.02
CA GLY A 95 9.57 -5.86 2.00
C GLY A 95 9.68 -5.15 3.36
N SER A 96 10.91 -4.93 3.85
CA SER A 96 11.12 -4.21 5.11
C SER A 96 10.69 -2.74 5.02
N GLN A 97 10.97 -2.05 3.92
CA GLN A 97 10.50 -0.70 3.65
C GLN A 97 8.96 -0.64 3.61
N MET A 98 8.31 -1.55 2.89
CA MET A 98 6.84 -1.60 2.79
C MET A 98 6.19 -1.85 4.15
N LYS A 99 6.74 -2.76 4.95
CA LYS A 99 6.27 -3.01 6.31
C LYS A 99 6.40 -1.76 7.18
N TYR A 100 7.56 -1.11 7.17
CA TYR A 100 7.78 0.12 7.93
C TYR A 100 6.82 1.24 7.52
N LEU A 101 6.66 1.49 6.21
CA LEU A 101 5.77 2.53 5.70
C LEU A 101 4.30 2.22 5.99
N GLY A 102 3.89 0.95 5.86
CA GLY A 102 2.54 0.51 6.21
C GLY A 102 2.22 0.72 7.69
N GLU A 103 3.10 0.28 8.59
CA GLU A 103 2.97 0.50 10.03
C GLU A 103 2.91 2.00 10.37
N ARG A 104 3.71 2.82 9.68
CA ARG A 104 3.72 4.28 9.86
C ARG A 104 2.41 4.93 9.41
N LEU A 105 1.86 4.52 8.26
CA LEU A 105 0.58 5.01 7.77
C LEU A 105 -0.55 4.64 8.73
N ASP A 106 -0.61 3.39 9.17
CA ASP A 106 -1.62 2.93 10.12
C ASP A 106 -1.55 3.69 11.45
N ALA A 107 -0.34 3.95 11.95
CA ALA A 107 -0.14 4.75 13.16
C ALA A 107 -0.61 6.21 12.98
N ILE A 108 -0.28 6.85 11.85
CA ILE A 108 -0.72 8.23 11.56
C ILE A 108 -2.25 8.29 11.45
N PHE A 109 -2.85 7.31 10.77
CA PHE A 109 -4.30 7.23 10.58
C PHE A 109 -5.05 7.02 11.90
N LYS A 110 -4.60 6.07 12.73
CA LYS A 110 -5.17 5.83 14.07
C LYS A 110 -5.05 7.05 14.97
N ALA A 111 -3.92 7.77 14.90
CA ALA A 111 -3.73 9.01 15.65
C ALA A 111 -4.69 10.11 15.19
N ALA A 112 -5.02 10.18 13.89
CA ALA A 112 -6.01 11.11 13.36
C ALA A 112 -7.44 10.79 13.83
N GLN A 113 -7.80 9.50 13.95
CA GLN A 113 -9.15 9.07 14.38
C GLN A 113 -9.42 9.18 15.88
N LYS A 114 -8.41 9.09 16.75
CA LYS A 114 -8.57 9.14 18.22
C LYS A 114 -8.75 10.57 18.78
N GLY A 115 -8.53 11.61 17.98
CA GLY A 115 -8.76 13.01 18.36
C GLY A 115 -10.23 13.41 18.26
N SER A 116 -11.05 12.99 19.22
CA SER A 116 -12.47 13.35 19.30
C SER A 116 -12.66 14.88 19.38
N HIS A 117 -13.51 15.41 18.50
CA HIS A 117 -14.02 16.79 18.39
C HIS A 117 -13.19 17.89 17.71
N ASN A 118 -11.95 17.65 17.29
CA ASN A 118 -11.25 18.53 16.35
C ASN A 118 -10.16 17.72 15.64
N ILE A 119 -10.50 17.14 14.48
CA ILE A 119 -9.53 16.41 13.64
C ILE A 119 -8.63 17.46 12.99
N ILE A 120 -7.69 17.99 13.76
CA ILE A 120 -6.59 18.78 13.21
C ILE A 120 -5.47 17.79 12.95
N ILE A 121 -5.51 17.12 11.79
CA ILE A 121 -4.29 16.56 11.21
C ILE A 121 -3.37 17.75 11.00
N SER A 122 -2.15 17.75 11.52
CA SER A 122 -1.22 18.81 11.15
C SER A 122 -0.82 18.63 9.70
N ARG A 123 -0.65 19.72 8.95
CA ARG A 123 -0.14 19.69 7.57
C ARG A 123 1.05 18.75 7.41
N GLN A 124 2.02 18.82 8.34
CA GLN A 124 3.18 17.92 8.38
C GLN A 124 2.85 16.42 8.43
N LYS A 125 1.79 16.03 9.16
CA LYS A 125 1.33 14.63 9.22
C LYS A 125 0.67 14.23 7.90
N ALA A 126 -0.14 15.12 7.32
CA ALA A 126 -0.76 14.90 6.01
C ALA A 126 0.31 14.79 4.92
N ASP A 127 1.28 15.71 4.87
CA ASP A 127 2.41 15.71 3.92
C ASP A 127 3.11 14.36 3.93
N ARG A 128 3.47 13.88 5.13
CA ARG A 128 4.15 12.58 5.29
C ARG A 128 3.29 11.41 4.85
N TYR A 129 2.00 11.42 5.17
CA TYR A 129 1.07 10.36 4.75
C TYR A 129 0.98 10.29 3.23
N VAL A 130 0.87 11.45 2.58
CA VAL A 130 0.84 11.58 1.12
C VAL A 130 2.14 11.07 0.50
N ILE A 131 3.30 11.52 1.00
CA ILE A 131 4.63 11.07 0.52
C ILE A 131 4.78 9.56 0.65
N TYR A 132 4.45 8.98 1.80
CA TYR A 132 4.55 7.52 1.99
C TYR A 132 3.61 6.75 1.07
N THR A 133 2.43 7.28 0.80
CA THR A 133 1.49 6.69 -0.16
C THR A 133 2.08 6.70 -1.57
N TYR A 134 2.68 7.81 -2.00
CA TYR A 134 3.37 7.89 -3.30
C TYR A 134 4.51 6.88 -3.42
N LEU A 135 5.36 6.77 -2.39
CA LEU A 135 6.48 5.83 -2.40
C LEU A 135 6.00 4.38 -2.51
N ILE A 136 5.01 3.99 -1.69
CA ILE A 136 4.44 2.63 -1.74
C ILE A 136 3.85 2.34 -3.13
N VAL A 137 3.05 3.24 -3.68
CA VAL A 137 2.44 3.02 -5.00
C VAL A 137 3.50 2.96 -6.09
N GLY A 138 4.53 3.80 -6.05
CA GLY A 138 5.64 3.78 -6.99
C GLY A 138 6.44 2.46 -6.95
N ASP A 139 6.75 1.98 -5.75
CA ASP A 139 7.47 0.71 -5.54
C ASP A 139 6.63 -0.47 -6.05
N LEU A 140 5.32 -0.48 -5.76
CA LEU A 140 4.39 -1.51 -6.25
C LEU A 140 4.24 -1.50 -7.77
N LEU A 141 4.13 -0.33 -8.39
CA LEU A 141 4.08 -0.23 -9.85
C LEU A 141 5.37 -0.77 -10.47
N SER A 142 6.53 -0.44 -9.89
CA SER A 142 7.82 -0.94 -10.37
C SER A 142 7.90 -2.47 -10.27
N LEU A 143 7.43 -3.06 -9.16
CA LEU A 143 7.37 -4.51 -8.98
C LEU A 143 6.45 -5.18 -10.02
N VAL A 144 5.27 -4.61 -10.26
CA VAL A 144 4.30 -5.13 -11.25
C VAL A 144 4.85 -5.05 -12.68
N GLU A 145 5.56 -3.97 -13.03
CA GLU A 145 6.18 -3.83 -14.35
C GLU A 145 7.36 -4.80 -14.54
N LEU A 146 8.21 -5.00 -13.52
CA LEU A 146 9.31 -5.99 -13.57
C LEU A 146 8.80 -7.40 -13.91
N GLN A 147 7.64 -7.79 -13.39
CA GLN A 147 7.03 -9.08 -13.70
C GLN A 147 6.58 -9.22 -15.15
N LYS A 148 6.10 -8.13 -15.77
CA LYS A 148 5.70 -8.16 -17.18
C LYS A 148 6.90 -8.31 -18.12
N THR A 149 8.08 -7.87 -17.67
CA THR A 149 9.32 -7.93 -18.47
C THR A 149 10.08 -9.24 -18.33
N LEU A 150 9.71 -10.12 -17.40
CA LEU A 150 10.24 -11.48 -17.34
C LEU A 150 9.52 -12.35 -18.40
N PRO A 151 10.22 -12.83 -19.44
CA PRO A 151 9.63 -13.74 -20.40
C PRO A 151 9.34 -15.08 -19.73
N ILE A 152 8.41 -15.81 -20.34
CA ILE A 152 8.01 -17.18 -20.06
C ILE A 152 9.22 -18.06 -19.68
N SER A 153 9.03 -18.86 -18.64
CA SER A 153 9.97 -19.81 -18.03
C SER A 153 10.90 -20.54 -19.02
N ASP A 154 12.17 -20.71 -18.62
CA ASP A 154 13.19 -21.63 -19.17
C ASP A 154 12.77 -23.13 -19.26
N LYS A 155 11.50 -23.46 -19.01
CA LYS A 155 10.95 -24.83 -19.12
C LYS A 155 10.58 -25.24 -20.54
N ASP A 156 10.63 -24.33 -21.52
CA ASP A 156 10.36 -24.62 -22.93
C ASP A 156 11.61 -25.00 -23.75
N PHE A 157 12.79 -25.11 -23.14
CA PHE A 157 13.99 -25.68 -23.75
C PHE A 157 14.28 -27.09 -23.20
N ARG A 158 13.48 -28.08 -23.64
CA ARG A 158 13.88 -29.48 -23.68
C ARG A 158 13.40 -30.13 -24.97
#